data_AF-A0A0E9LX35-F1
#
_entry.id   AF-A0A0E9LX35-F1
#
_cell.length_a   1.000
_cell.length_b   1.000
_cell.length_c   1.000
_cell.angle_alpha   90.00
_cell.angle_beta   90.00
_cell.angle_gamma   90.00
#
_symmetry.space_group_name_H-M   'P 1'
#
loop_
_entity.id
_entity.type
_entity.pdbx_description
1 polymer ?
#
loop_
_entity_poly.entity_id
_entity_poly.type
_entity_poly.pdbx_seq_one_letter_code
_entity_poly.pdbx_strand_id
1 'polypeptide(L)'
;MLSKVRGEVSLRVHDRSKRERSVFDTVSEMLVTDFSVVEQRHAIPWSETFRSDYVLSEHLGEFDPDFWEYYNVIQPDEALEKVLNR
;
A
#
# COMPACT_ATOMS: atom_id res chain seq x y z
N MET A 1 7.35 -10.49 16.83
CA MET A 1 6.51 -11.41 16.03
C MET A 1 6.33 -10.78 14.66
N LEU A 2 6.43 -11.56 13.59
CA LEU A 2 6.31 -11.06 12.22
C LEU A 2 4.89 -11.32 11.70
N SER A 3 4.23 -10.29 11.17
CA SER A 3 2.94 -10.42 10.50
C SER A 3 3.07 -10.04 9.02
N LYS A 4 2.57 -10.87 8.12
CA LYS A 4 2.53 -10.62 6.67
C LYS A 4 1.10 -10.35 6.24
N VAL A 5 0.89 -9.22 5.58
CA VAL A 5 -0.38 -8.83 4.96
C VAL A 5 -0.18 -8.82 3.45
N ARG A 6 -1.15 -9.37 2.72
CA ARG A 6 -1.11 -9.42 1.25
C ARG A 6 -2.49 -9.06 0.70
N GLY A 7 -2.52 -8.06 -0.16
CA GLY A 7 -3.71 -7.62 -0.90
C GLY A 7 -3.52 -7.92 -2.39
N GLU A 8 -4.57 -8.41 -3.03
CA GLU A 8 -4.63 -8.59 -4.48
C GLU A 8 -5.86 -7.85 -5.00
N VAL A 9 -5.69 -7.10 -6.09
CA VAL A 9 -6.80 -6.40 -6.75
C VAL A 9 -6.68 -6.63 -8.25
N SER A 10 -7.79 -7.04 -8.87
CA SER A 10 -7.93 -7.17 -10.32
C SER A 10 -8.99 -6.20 -10.83
N LEU A 11 -8.60 -5.31 -11.73
CA LEU A 11 -9.47 -4.33 -12.35
C LEU A 11 -9.63 -4.66 -13.83
N ARG A 12 -10.87 -4.91 -14.26
CA ARG A 12 -11.21 -5.06 -15.68
C ARG A 12 -11.75 -3.75 -16.22
N VAL A 13 -11.09 -3.20 -17.23
CA VAL A 13 -11.49 -1.97 -17.93
C VAL A 13 -11.95 -2.32 -19.33
N HIS A 14 -13.11 -1.80 -19.73
CA HIS A 14 -13.64 -1.95 -21.08
C HIS A 14 -13.70 -0.59 -21.76
N ASP A 15 -12.78 -0.36 -22.70
CA ASP A 15 -12.81 0.82 -23.55
C ASP A 15 -13.75 0.57 -24.72
N ARG A 16 -14.94 1.18 -24.66
CA ARG A 16 -15.96 1.04 -25.71
C ARG A 16 -15.58 1.75 -27.02
N SER A 17 -14.77 2.80 -26.95
CA SER A 17 -14.33 3.56 -28.12
C SER A 17 -13.31 2.76 -28.93
N LYS A 18 -12.35 2.15 -28.23
CA LYS A 18 -11.31 1.31 -28.84
C LYS A 18 -11.73 -0.15 -29.02
N ARG A 19 -12.88 -0.56 -28.44
CA ARG A 19 -13.35 -1.97 -28.38
C ARG A 19 -12.32 -2.90 -27.72
N GLU A 20 -11.56 -2.37 -26.78
CA GLU A 20 -10.49 -3.08 -26.08
C GLU A 20 -10.94 -3.43 -24.66
N ARG A 21 -10.50 -4.60 -24.20
CA ARG A 21 -10.70 -5.05 -22.82
C ARG A 21 -9.34 -5.25 -22.21
N SER A 22 -9.06 -4.51 -21.15
CA SER A 22 -7.82 -4.58 -20.40
C SER A 22 -8.11 -5.15 -19.02
N VAL A 23 -7.18 -5.94 -18.51
CA VAL A 23 -7.17 -6.43 -17.13
C VAL A 23 -5.89 -5.90 -16.51
N PHE A 24 -6.03 -5.22 -15.38
CA PHE A 24 -4.93 -4.71 -14.58
C PHE A 24 -4.95 -5.44 -13.25
N ASP A 25 -3.90 -6.20 -13.00
CA ASP A 25 -3.72 -6.93 -11.74
C ASP A 25 -2.65 -6.22 -10.92
N THR A 26 -2.92 -6.01 -9.63
CA THR A 26 -1.95 -5.46 -8.69
C THR A 26 -1.89 -6.32 -7.43
N VAL A 27 -0.68 -6.48 -6.90
CA VAL A 27 -0.41 -7.21 -5.67
C VAL A 27 0.33 -6.25 -4.75
N SER A 28 -0.17 -6.09 -3.52
CA SER A 28 0.47 -5.32 -2.47
C SER A 28 0.82 -6.25 -1.32
N GLU A 29 2.09 -6.27 -0.93
CA GLU A 29 2.58 -7.05 0.20
C GLU A 29 3.13 -6.10 1.26
N MET A 30 2.80 -6.36 2.52
CA MET A 30 3.23 -5.57 3.67
C MET A 30 3.70 -6.50 4.78
N LEU A 31 4.85 -6.16 5.39
CA LEU A 31 5.37 -6.85 6.56
C LEU A 31 5.31 -5.91 7.76
N VAL A 32 4.78 -6.41 8.87
CA VAL A 32 4.75 -5.73 10.16
C VAL A 32 5.69 -6.45 11.11
N THR A 33 6.78 -5.79 11.46
CA THR A 33 7.77 -6.21 12.46
C THR A 33 7.64 -5.38 13.73
N ASP A 34 8.17 -5.90 14.84
CA ASP A 34 8.40 -5.15 16.10
C ASP A 34 7.24 -4.31 16.62
N PHE A 35 6.00 -4.76 16.41
CA PHE A 35 4.85 -4.10 16.99
C PHE A 35 4.88 -4.26 18.51
N SER A 36 4.90 -3.14 19.23
CA SER A 36 4.67 -3.11 20.66
C SER A 36 3.19 -2.93 20.92
N VAL A 37 2.66 -3.66 21.90
CA VAL A 37 1.31 -3.36 22.41
C VAL A 37 1.45 -2.07 23.20
N VAL A 38 1.15 -0.95 22.56
CA VAL A 38 1.12 0.34 23.25
C VAL A 38 0.04 0.26 24.33
N GLU A 39 0.40 0.42 25.61
CA GLU A 39 -0.55 0.30 26.73
C GLU A 39 -1.70 1.31 26.63
N GLN A 40 -1.43 2.46 26.03
CA GLN A 40 -2.45 3.42 25.63
C GLN A 40 -2.84 3.18 24.17
N ARG A 41 -3.98 2.50 23.97
CA ARG A 41 -4.66 2.47 22.67
C ARG A 41 -5.02 3.91 22.28
N HIS A 42 -4.20 4.52 21.43
CA HIS A 42 -4.56 5.74 20.73
C HIS A 42 -5.64 5.33 19.72
N ALA A 43 -6.90 5.46 20.11
CA ALA A 43 -8.01 5.21 19.20
C ALA A 43 -7.93 6.25 18.09
N ILE A 44 -7.81 5.80 16.84
CA ILE A 44 -7.86 6.68 15.69
C ILE A 44 -9.22 7.39 15.72
N PRO A 45 -9.27 8.74 15.76
CA PRO A 45 -10.51 9.47 15.72
C PRO A 45 -11.33 9.08 14.49
N TRP A 46 -12.66 9.05 14.62
CA TRP A 46 -13.52 8.67 13.50
C TRP A 46 -13.36 9.60 12.29
N SER A 47 -13.01 10.87 12.54
CA SER A 47 -12.68 11.87 11.51
C SER A 47 -11.41 11.53 10.71
N GLU A 48 -10.51 10.75 11.27
CA GLU A 48 -9.23 10.36 10.67
C GLU A 48 -9.25 8.91 10.15
N THR A 49 -10.38 8.22 10.30
CA THR A 49 -10.53 6.84 9.83
C THR A 49 -10.76 6.81 8.33
N PHE A 50 -10.00 5.96 7.62
CA PHE A 50 -10.26 5.65 6.21
C PHE A 50 -11.61 4.94 6.06
N ARG A 51 -12.51 5.51 5.26
CA ARG A 51 -13.82 4.92 4.98
C ARG A 51 -13.79 4.18 3.64
N SER A 52 -14.60 3.13 3.51
CA SER A 52 -14.64 2.30 2.30
C SER A 52 -15.12 3.05 1.06
N ASP A 53 -15.84 4.16 1.24
CA ASP A 53 -16.35 5.04 0.20
C ASP A 53 -15.40 6.19 -0.15
N TYR A 54 -14.23 6.27 0.49
CA TYR A 54 -13.21 7.27 0.14
C TYR A 54 -12.53 6.89 -1.17
N VAL A 55 -12.60 7.79 -2.15
CA VAL A 55 -11.82 7.71 -3.37
C VAL A 55 -10.49 8.42 -3.11
N LEU A 56 -9.46 7.65 -2.79
CA LEU A 56 -8.09 8.14 -2.65
C LEU A 56 -7.52 8.39 -4.05
N SER A 57 -7.65 9.62 -4.54
CA SER A 57 -7.17 10.05 -5.85
C SER A 57 -6.00 11.03 -5.72
N GLU A 58 -5.08 10.77 -4.80
CA GLU A 58 -3.82 11.49 -4.80
C GLU A 58 -3.03 11.14 -6.07
N HIS A 59 -2.60 12.17 -6.79
CA HIS A 59 -1.72 12.00 -7.92
C HIS A 59 -0.32 11.75 -7.36
N LEU A 60 0.17 10.52 -7.46
CA LEU A 60 1.56 10.24 -7.17
C LEU A 60 2.41 11.01 -8.19
N GLY A 61 3.20 11.95 -7.70
CA GLY A 61 4.22 12.63 -8.51
C GLY A 61 5.35 11.68 -8.91
N GLU A 62 6.41 12.21 -9.49
CA GLU A 62 7.63 11.42 -9.69
C GLU A 62 8.15 10.90 -8.35
N PHE A 63 8.77 9.71 -8.37
CA PHE A 63 9.34 9.11 -7.17
C PHE A 63 10.44 10.02 -6.61
N ASP A 64 10.21 10.56 -5.41
CA ASP A 64 11.15 11.42 -4.68
C ASP A 64 11.78 10.63 -3.52
N PRO A 65 13.04 10.16 -3.65
CA PRO A 65 13.71 9.38 -2.63
C PRO A 65 13.83 10.10 -1.28
N ASP A 66 14.03 11.43 -1.29
CA ASP A 66 14.24 12.23 -0.09
C ASP A 66 12.93 12.40 0.69
N PHE A 67 11.79 12.45 -0.02
CA PHE A 67 10.46 12.40 0.61
C PHE A 67 10.20 11.04 1.27
N TRP A 68 10.51 9.95 0.57
CA TRP A 68 10.24 8.59 1.03
C TRP A 68 11.24 8.09 2.06
N GLU A 69 12.41 8.70 2.24
CA GLU A 69 13.40 8.34 3.29
C GLU A 69 12.78 8.34 4.70
N TYR A 70 11.80 9.23 4.95
CA TYR A 70 11.10 9.33 6.22
C TYR A 70 9.97 8.32 6.40
N TYR A 71 9.59 7.60 5.35
CA TYR A 71 8.57 6.57 5.37
C TYR A 71 9.22 5.21 5.12
N ASN A 72 8.74 4.15 5.77
CA ASN A 72 9.22 2.78 5.51
C ASN A 72 8.63 2.24 4.20
N VAL A 73 8.86 2.93 3.08
CA VAL A 73 8.41 2.51 1.74
C VAL A 73 9.56 1.82 1.04
N ILE A 74 9.39 0.52 0.82
CA ILE A 74 10.36 -0.31 0.09
C ILE A 74 10.15 -0.06 -1.39
N GLN A 75 11.24 0.12 -2.14
CA GLN A 75 11.15 0.33 -3.58
C GLN A 75 10.39 -0.85 -4.23
N PRO A 76 9.44 -0.59 -5.17
CA PRO A 76 8.58 -1.64 -5.74
C PRO A 76 9.33 -2.84 -6.35
N ASP A 77 10.55 -2.62 -6.82
CA ASP A 77 11.38 -3.63 -7.49
C ASP A 77 12.26 -4.45 -6.53
N GLU A 78 12.30 -4.10 -5.25
CA GLU A 78 13.12 -4.80 -4.26
C GLU A 78 12.33 -5.88 -3.52
N ALA A 79 12.88 -7.10 -3.47
CA ALA A 79 12.24 -8.21 -2.78
C ALA A 79 12.18 -7.94 -1.27
N LEU A 80 10.97 -7.98 -0.69
CA LEU A 80 10.69 -7.76 0.74
C LEU A 80 11.57 -8.61 1.68
N GLU A 81 11.97 -9.81 1.23
CA GLU A 81 12.81 -10.75 1.97
C GLU A 81 14.24 -10.23 2.18
N LYS A 82 14.75 -9.36 1.30
CA LYS A 82 16.10 -8.80 1.42
C LYS A 82 16.20 -7.75 2.52
N VAL A 83 15.10 -7.04 2.80
CA VAL A 83 15.05 -5.95 3.78
C VAL A 83 15.17 -6.47 5.22
N LEU A 84 14.75 -7.70 5.49
CA LEU A 84 14.77 -8.30 6.83
C LEU A 84 16.09 -9.00 7.20
N ASN A 85 16.92 -9.35 6.21
CA ASN A 85 18.16 -10.12 6.43
C ASN A 85 19.40 -9.22 6.62
N ARG A 86 19.20 -7.96 7.02
CA ARG A 86 20.28 -7.00 7.25
C ARG A 86 20.52 -6.77 8.74
#